data_AF-A0AAF1BTM5-F1
#
_entry.id   AF-A0AAF1BTM5-F1
#
_cell.length_a   1.000
_cell.length_b   1.000
_cell.length_c   1.000
_cell.angle_alpha   90.00
_cell.angle_beta   90.00
_cell.angle_gamma   90.00
#
_symmetry.space_group_name_H-M   'P 1'
#
loop_
_entity.id
_entity.type
_entity.pdbx_description
1 polymer ?
#
loop_
_entity_poly.entity_id
_entity_poly.type
_entity_poly.pdbx_seq_one_letter_code
_entity_poly.pdbx_strand_id
1 'polypeptide(L)'
;MNAARRFLTTTATTSKAAAAASIQAIPEVVDARVLPNALFNLIRRNIEARPEGSSGPIQIRNPFIGIANEGHNGAWVVPISARRQKQYLQQYPGWALPPSPLNRVDEPKAVQWVDGTLVTWEGSVPAEKKALGLYGSRKRMFKGHKHEREKASRVQERKDRLEGMEKRIEMWKKTKEEAKKKLKPSLPF
;
A
#
# COMPACT_ATOMS: atom_id res chain seq x y z
N MET A 1 -72.42 2.22 -6.04
CA MET A 1 -71.71 0.97 -6.35
C MET A 1 -70.22 1.30 -6.48
N ASN A 2 -69.45 0.89 -5.46
CA ASN A 2 -68.04 1.26 -5.27
C ASN A 2 -67.11 0.33 -6.06
N ALA A 3 -66.36 0.85 -7.02
CA ALA A 3 -65.28 0.13 -7.70
C ALA A 3 -63.93 0.55 -7.09
N ALA A 4 -63.41 -0.29 -6.20
CA ALA A 4 -62.11 -0.13 -5.58
C ALA A 4 -60.98 -0.34 -6.61
N ARG A 5 -60.18 0.71 -6.86
CA ARG A 5 -58.90 0.61 -7.58
C ARG A 5 -57.86 -0.04 -6.66
N ARG A 6 -57.51 -1.29 -6.93
CA ARG A 6 -56.41 -2.01 -6.26
C ARG A 6 -55.08 -1.64 -6.94
N PHE A 7 -54.17 -1.05 -6.18
CA PHE A 7 -52.76 -0.89 -6.55
C PHE A 7 -52.07 -2.25 -6.55
N LEU A 8 -51.49 -2.67 -7.67
CA LEU A 8 -50.62 -3.84 -7.74
C LEU A 8 -49.19 -3.43 -7.36
N THR A 9 -48.77 -3.79 -6.15
CA THR A 9 -47.37 -3.73 -5.71
C THR A 9 -46.67 -5.02 -6.12
N THR A 10 -45.72 -4.95 -7.06
CA THR A 10 -44.82 -6.06 -7.38
C THR A 10 -43.67 -6.09 -6.36
N THR A 11 -43.71 -7.04 -5.43
CA THR A 11 -42.58 -7.33 -4.54
C THR A 11 -41.52 -8.13 -5.29
N ALA A 12 -40.29 -7.62 -5.29
CA ALA A 12 -39.09 -8.32 -5.73
C ALA A 12 -38.75 -9.46 -4.74
N THR A 13 -38.83 -10.70 -5.21
CA THR A 13 -38.37 -11.89 -4.46
C THR A 13 -37.14 -12.48 -5.12
N THR A 14 -35.99 -12.07 -4.58
CA THR A 14 -34.82 -12.91 -4.27
C THR A 14 -34.62 -14.19 -5.09
N SER A 15 -33.97 -14.10 -6.24
CA SER A 15 -33.24 -15.23 -6.83
C SER A 15 -31.87 -15.39 -6.14
N LYS A 16 -31.87 -15.69 -4.83
CA LYS A 16 -30.67 -16.05 -4.04
C LYS A 16 -30.60 -17.57 -3.80
N ALA A 17 -31.23 -18.36 -4.66
CA ALA A 17 -31.29 -19.82 -4.57
C ALA A 17 -30.70 -20.54 -5.81
N ALA A 18 -30.33 -19.81 -6.88
CA ALA A 18 -29.75 -20.39 -8.09
C ALA A 18 -28.21 -20.40 -8.13
N ALA A 19 -27.54 -19.78 -7.14
CA ALA A 19 -26.08 -19.68 -7.07
C ALA A 19 -25.41 -20.78 -6.22
N ALA A 20 -26.11 -21.89 -5.96
CA ALA A 20 -25.62 -23.03 -5.19
C ALA A 20 -25.36 -24.29 -6.05
N ALA A 21 -25.39 -24.16 -7.37
CA ALA A 21 -25.08 -25.24 -8.30
C ALA A 21 -23.67 -25.06 -8.85
N SER A 22 -22.83 -26.10 -8.67
CA SER A 22 -21.44 -26.25 -9.14
C SER A 22 -20.32 -25.76 -8.20
N ILE A 23 -20.14 -26.45 -7.06
CA ILE A 23 -18.79 -26.60 -6.48
C ILE A 23 -18.04 -27.54 -7.45
N GLN A 24 -17.49 -26.99 -8.54
CA GLN A 24 -16.55 -27.73 -9.37
C GLN A 24 -15.34 -28.05 -8.48
N ALA A 25 -15.07 -29.34 -8.28
CA ALA A 25 -13.86 -29.80 -7.61
C ALA A 25 -12.66 -29.12 -8.29
N ILE A 26 -11.88 -28.38 -7.50
CA ILE A 26 -10.75 -27.63 -8.04
C ILE A 26 -9.72 -28.69 -8.51
N PRO A 27 -9.40 -28.78 -9.81
CA PRO A 27 -8.57 -29.87 -10.33
C PRO A 27 -7.18 -29.82 -9.69
N GLU A 28 -6.59 -30.96 -9.32
CA GLU A 28 -5.23 -31.00 -8.73
C GLU A 28 -4.16 -30.47 -9.69
N VAL A 29 -4.39 -30.66 -10.99
CA VAL A 29 -3.49 -30.30 -12.08
C VAL A 29 -4.25 -29.45 -13.11
N VAL A 30 -3.61 -28.39 -13.59
CA VAL A 30 -4.21 -27.44 -14.54
C VAL A 30 -3.80 -27.78 -15.97
N ASP A 31 -4.75 -27.99 -16.87
CA ASP A 31 -4.43 -28.17 -18.30
C ASP A 31 -3.91 -26.85 -18.89
N ALA A 32 -2.77 -26.91 -19.57
CA ALA A 32 -2.14 -25.76 -20.22
C ALA A 32 -3.07 -25.01 -21.19
N ARG A 33 -4.06 -25.68 -21.79
CA ARG A 33 -5.02 -25.06 -22.73
C ARG A 33 -5.94 -24.03 -22.08
N VAL A 34 -6.12 -24.12 -20.77
CA VAL A 34 -6.98 -23.21 -19.99
C VAL A 34 -6.23 -21.90 -19.66
N LEU A 35 -4.91 -21.84 -19.88
CA LEU A 35 -4.10 -20.68 -19.55
C LEU A 35 -4.23 -19.52 -20.56
N PRO A 36 -3.99 -18.28 -20.12
CA PRO A 36 -3.78 -17.16 -21.03
C PRO A 36 -2.68 -17.44 -22.06
N ASN A 37 -2.89 -17.01 -23.31
CA ASN A 37 -1.93 -17.20 -24.41
C ASN A 37 -0.50 -16.75 -24.07
N ALA A 38 -0.35 -15.68 -23.28
CA ALA A 38 0.96 -15.21 -22.85
C ALA A 38 1.69 -16.24 -21.97
N LEU A 39 0.98 -16.92 -21.07
CA LEU A 39 1.54 -17.97 -20.22
C LEU A 39 1.77 -19.25 -21.04
N PHE A 40 0.82 -19.61 -21.90
CA PHE A 40 0.94 -20.75 -22.80
C PHE A 40 2.20 -20.65 -23.68
N ASN A 41 2.41 -19.50 -24.33
CA ASN A 41 3.59 -19.28 -25.18
C ASN A 41 4.90 -19.25 -24.39
N LEU A 42 4.85 -18.76 -23.14
CA LEU A 42 6.00 -18.77 -22.26
C LEU A 42 6.38 -20.21 -21.89
N ILE A 43 5.41 -21.05 -21.53
CA ILE A 43 5.65 -22.47 -21.23
C ILE A 43 6.19 -23.17 -22.48
N ARG A 44 5.54 -22.98 -23.63
CA ARG A 44 5.96 -23.52 -24.93
C ARG A 44 7.42 -23.20 -25.23
N ARG A 45 7.84 -21.94 -25.11
CA ARG A 45 9.22 -21.51 -25.36
C ARG A 45 10.23 -22.20 -24.42
N ASN A 46 9.87 -22.41 -23.15
CA ASN A 46 10.76 -23.09 -22.20
C ASN A 46 10.87 -24.59 -22.47
N ILE A 47 9.80 -25.22 -22.94
CA ILE A 47 9.79 -26.62 -23.36
C ILE A 47 10.62 -26.81 -24.62
N GLU A 48 10.44 -25.95 -25.63
CA GLU A 48 11.21 -25.99 -26.88
C GLU A 48 12.72 -25.71 -26.65
N ALA A 49 13.07 -24.92 -25.64
CA ALA A 49 14.46 -24.64 -25.28
C ALA A 49 15.12 -25.76 -24.45
N ARG A 50 14.39 -26.83 -24.11
CA ARG A 50 14.89 -27.90 -23.25
C ARG A 50 15.84 -28.81 -24.03
N PRO A 51 17.00 -29.21 -23.46
CA PRO A 51 17.89 -30.17 -24.11
C PRO A 51 17.23 -31.54 -24.22
N GLU A 52 17.42 -32.21 -25.36
CA GLU A 52 16.91 -33.56 -25.59
C GLU A 52 17.46 -34.53 -24.54
N GLY A 53 16.58 -35.30 -23.90
CA GLY A 53 16.92 -36.25 -22.83
C GLY A 53 16.64 -35.78 -21.40
N SER A 54 16.26 -34.51 -21.19
CA SER A 54 15.74 -34.07 -19.90
C SER A 54 14.29 -34.56 -19.75
N SER A 55 14.08 -35.63 -18.98
CA SER A 55 12.75 -36.12 -18.59
C SER A 55 12.50 -35.76 -17.13
N GLY A 56 11.41 -35.05 -16.85
CA GLY A 56 11.08 -34.61 -15.49
C GLY A 56 10.28 -33.31 -15.44
N PRO A 57 9.78 -32.92 -14.25
CA PRO A 57 9.03 -31.69 -14.05
C PRO A 57 9.90 -30.46 -14.37
N ILE A 58 9.30 -29.48 -15.04
CA ILE A 58 9.97 -28.23 -15.41
C ILE A 58 9.59 -27.15 -14.41
N GLN A 59 10.59 -26.48 -13.85
CA GLN A 59 10.39 -25.28 -13.08
C GLN A 59 10.52 -24.07 -14.00
N ILE A 60 9.45 -23.29 -14.09
CA ILE A 60 9.42 -22.09 -14.92
C ILE A 60 9.24 -20.88 -14.03
N ARG A 61 10.04 -19.86 -14.27
CA ARG A 61 9.94 -18.58 -13.60
C ARG A 61 8.53 -17.98 -13.69
N ASN A 62 7.98 -17.57 -12.55
CA ASN A 62 6.69 -16.91 -12.50
C ASN A 62 6.73 -15.50 -13.12
N PRO A 63 5.96 -15.22 -14.18
CA PRO A 63 5.96 -13.91 -14.85
C PRO A 63 5.18 -12.83 -14.09
N PHE A 64 4.47 -13.16 -13.01
CA PHE A 64 3.72 -12.20 -12.19
C PHE A 64 4.55 -11.57 -11.06
N ILE A 65 5.73 -12.14 -10.77
CA ILE A 65 6.60 -11.72 -9.69
C ILE A 65 7.92 -11.21 -10.27
N GLY A 66 8.35 -10.03 -9.82
CA GLY A 66 9.68 -9.52 -10.16
C GLY A 66 10.73 -10.31 -9.38
N ILE A 67 11.70 -10.89 -10.08
CA ILE A 67 12.85 -11.59 -9.49
C ILE A 67 14.11 -10.94 -10.06
N ALA A 68 15.19 -10.87 -9.29
CA ALA A 68 16.46 -10.38 -9.79
C ALA A 68 17.01 -11.36 -10.84
N ASN A 69 17.54 -10.86 -11.96
CA ASN A 69 18.28 -11.70 -12.90
C ASN A 69 19.70 -11.90 -12.39
N GLU A 70 20.02 -13.12 -11.99
CA GLU A 70 21.37 -13.49 -11.56
C GLU A 70 22.40 -13.36 -12.70
N GLY A 71 21.98 -13.57 -13.96
CA GLY A 71 22.87 -13.51 -15.12
C GLY A 71 23.05 -12.13 -15.79
N HIS A 72 22.27 -11.11 -15.41
CA HIS A 72 22.30 -9.80 -16.07
C HIS A 72 22.43 -8.67 -15.05
N ASN A 73 23.61 -8.52 -14.45
CA ASN A 73 23.99 -7.42 -13.55
C ASN A 73 23.02 -7.17 -12.37
N GLY A 74 22.23 -8.17 -11.95
CA GLY A 74 21.19 -8.00 -10.94
C GLY A 74 19.98 -7.17 -11.40
N ALA A 75 19.81 -6.94 -12.71
CA ALA A 75 18.65 -6.23 -13.24
C ALA A 75 17.36 -7.03 -12.96
N TRP A 76 16.33 -6.35 -12.47
CA TRP A 76 15.02 -6.96 -12.22
C TRP A 76 14.33 -7.25 -13.55
N VAL A 77 13.79 -8.47 -13.73
CA VAL A 77 12.82 -8.67 -14.83
C VAL A 77 11.53 -8.00 -14.44
N VAL A 78 11.01 -7.23 -15.38
CA VAL A 78 9.73 -6.57 -15.25
C VAL A 78 8.63 -7.65 -15.25
N PRO A 79 7.89 -7.83 -14.15
CA PRO A 79 6.76 -8.74 -14.15
C PRO A 79 5.64 -8.19 -15.05
N ILE A 80 4.71 -9.06 -15.45
CA ILE A 80 3.47 -8.65 -16.10
C ILE A 80 2.80 -7.59 -15.21
N SER A 81 2.35 -6.48 -15.80
CA SER A 81 1.79 -5.36 -15.06
C SER A 81 0.60 -5.78 -14.19
N ALA A 82 0.48 -5.18 -13.00
CA ALA A 82 -0.61 -5.48 -12.06
C ALA A 82 -2.01 -5.32 -12.68
N ARG A 83 -2.17 -4.34 -13.58
CA ARG A 83 -3.41 -4.14 -14.36
C ARG A 83 -3.75 -5.38 -15.20
N ARG A 84 -2.76 -5.94 -15.91
CA ARG A 84 -2.96 -7.11 -16.76
C ARG A 84 -3.17 -8.38 -15.92
N GLN A 85 -2.49 -8.51 -14.78
CA GLN A 85 -2.76 -9.58 -13.82
C GLN A 85 -4.23 -9.54 -13.34
N LYS A 86 -4.74 -8.36 -13.00
CA LYS A 86 -6.16 -8.18 -12.64
C LYS A 86 -7.11 -8.54 -13.78
N GLN A 87 -6.77 -8.20 -15.02
CA GLN A 87 -7.55 -8.59 -16.19
C GLN A 87 -7.60 -10.12 -16.37
N TYR A 88 -6.48 -10.82 -16.14
CA TYR A 88 -6.49 -12.28 -16.17
C TYR A 88 -7.37 -12.88 -15.07
N LEU A 89 -7.35 -12.32 -13.86
CA LEU A 89 -8.24 -12.77 -12.77
C LEU A 89 -9.73 -12.54 -13.05
N GLN A 90 -10.06 -11.63 -13.96
CA GLN A 90 -11.46 -11.45 -14.42
C GLN A 90 -11.88 -12.47 -15.47
N GLN A 91 -10.93 -12.99 -16.25
CA GLN A 91 -11.20 -13.88 -17.40
C GLN A 91 -10.96 -15.36 -17.09
N TYR A 92 -10.05 -15.64 -16.15
CA TYR A 92 -9.58 -16.98 -15.81
C TYR A 92 -9.75 -17.21 -14.31
N PRO A 93 -10.00 -18.45 -13.88
CA PRO A 93 -10.08 -18.75 -12.48
C PRO A 93 -8.72 -18.58 -11.79
N GLY A 94 -8.73 -18.06 -10.56
CA GLY A 94 -7.51 -17.79 -9.79
C GLY A 94 -6.63 -19.03 -9.58
N TRP A 95 -7.21 -20.22 -9.45
CA TRP A 95 -6.47 -21.47 -9.28
C TRP A 95 -5.68 -21.91 -10.53
N ALA A 96 -6.06 -21.44 -11.73
CA ALA A 96 -5.35 -21.77 -12.97
C ALA A 96 -4.14 -20.84 -13.21
N LEU A 97 -4.12 -19.68 -12.56
CA LEU A 97 -3.10 -18.67 -12.76
C LEU A 97 -1.93 -18.87 -11.79
N PRO A 98 -0.71 -18.42 -12.16
CA PRO A 98 0.41 -18.42 -11.24
C PRO A 98 0.11 -17.56 -10.00
N PRO A 99 0.77 -17.87 -8.87
CA PRO A 99 0.59 -17.10 -7.65
C PRO A 99 1.06 -15.66 -7.87
N SER A 100 0.32 -14.69 -7.34
CA SER A 100 0.57 -13.27 -7.52
C SER A 100 0.26 -12.49 -6.24
N PRO A 101 0.81 -11.29 -6.03
CA PRO A 101 0.38 -10.40 -4.96
C PRO A 101 -1.14 -10.15 -4.93
N LEU A 102 -1.80 -10.23 -6.09
CA LEU A 102 -3.26 -10.09 -6.25
C LEU A 102 -4.00 -11.44 -6.18
N ASN A 103 -3.30 -12.55 -6.40
CA ASN A 103 -3.84 -13.91 -6.42
C ASN A 103 -3.03 -14.78 -5.45
N ARG A 104 -3.37 -14.69 -4.16
CA ARG A 104 -2.72 -15.47 -3.11
C ARG A 104 -3.37 -16.84 -3.05
N VAL A 105 -2.80 -17.76 -3.82
CA VAL A 105 -3.12 -19.18 -3.73
C VAL A 105 -2.15 -19.80 -2.74
N ASP A 106 -2.66 -20.49 -1.72
CA ASP A 106 -1.85 -21.11 -0.67
C ASP A 106 -0.90 -22.16 -1.26
N GLU A 107 -1.38 -22.93 -2.25
CA GLU A 107 -0.61 -23.94 -2.96
C GLU A 107 -0.76 -23.74 -4.48
N PRO A 108 0.29 -23.27 -5.18
CA PRO A 108 0.24 -23.11 -6.63
C PRO A 108 0.16 -24.47 -7.31
N LYS A 109 -0.87 -24.65 -8.13
CA LYS A 109 -1.10 -25.91 -8.83
C LYS A 109 -0.14 -26.07 -10.01
N ALA A 110 0.32 -27.30 -10.21
CA ALA A 110 1.15 -27.63 -11.36
C ALA A 110 0.31 -27.57 -12.64
N VAL A 111 0.93 -27.09 -13.72
CA VAL A 111 0.33 -27.07 -15.05
C VAL A 111 0.79 -28.31 -15.80
N GLN A 112 -0.14 -29.11 -16.32
CA GLN A 112 0.16 -30.21 -17.22
C GLN A 112 0.18 -29.73 -18.66
N TRP A 113 1.31 -29.95 -19.32
CA TRP A 113 1.45 -29.73 -20.74
C TRP A 113 0.87 -30.90 -21.56
N VAL A 114 0.68 -30.69 -22.86
CA VAL A 114 0.09 -31.68 -23.78
C VAL A 114 0.84 -33.01 -23.76
N ASP A 115 2.15 -32.98 -23.56
CA ASP A 115 3.02 -34.16 -23.53
C ASP A 115 3.06 -34.84 -22.14
N GLY A 116 2.17 -34.45 -21.22
CA GLY A 116 2.13 -34.94 -19.85
C GLY A 116 3.19 -34.33 -18.92
N THR A 117 4.01 -33.40 -19.42
CA THR A 117 5.04 -32.72 -18.62
C THR A 117 4.39 -31.82 -17.57
N LEU A 118 4.80 -31.97 -16.31
CA LEU A 118 4.35 -31.12 -15.21
C LEU A 118 5.23 -29.87 -15.10
N VAL A 119 4.60 -28.71 -15.05
CA VAL A 119 5.23 -27.40 -14.97
C VAL A 119 4.86 -26.76 -13.64
N THR A 120 5.87 -26.39 -12.87
CA THR A 120 5.71 -25.69 -11.59
C THR A 120 6.25 -24.27 -11.70
N TRP A 121 5.52 -23.31 -11.14
CA TRP A 121 5.96 -21.92 -11.12
C TRP A 121 6.99 -21.69 -10.03
N GLU A 122 8.11 -21.09 -10.39
CA GLU A 122 9.17 -20.69 -9.47
C GLU A 122 8.93 -19.28 -8.92
N GLY A 123 9.21 -19.09 -7.63
CA GLY A 123 9.16 -17.81 -6.94
C GLY A 123 8.06 -17.73 -5.89
N SER A 124 8.38 -17.15 -4.74
CA SER A 124 7.41 -16.92 -3.65
C SER A 124 6.79 -15.53 -3.78
N VAL A 125 5.47 -15.44 -3.55
CA VAL A 125 4.80 -14.15 -3.44
C VAL A 125 5.31 -13.48 -2.15
N PRO A 126 5.74 -12.21 -2.19
CA PRO A 126 6.19 -11.53 -0.99
C PRO A 126 5.05 -11.51 0.04
N ALA A 127 5.38 -11.82 1.29
CA ALA A 127 4.42 -11.81 2.38
C ALA A 127 3.69 -10.46 2.45
N GLU A 128 2.41 -10.52 2.86
CA GLU A 128 1.62 -9.31 3.03
C GLU A 128 2.33 -8.35 3.97
N LYS A 129 2.66 -7.16 3.46
CA LYS A 129 3.09 -6.07 4.33
C LYS A 129 1.92 -5.73 5.23
N LYS A 130 2.06 -5.96 6.54
CA LYS A 130 1.07 -5.54 7.53
C LYS A 130 0.75 -4.07 7.24
N ALA A 131 -0.51 -3.77 6.96
CA ALA A 131 -0.97 -2.42 6.70
C ALA A 131 -0.85 -1.62 8.01
N LEU A 132 0.34 -1.04 8.22
CA LEU A 132 0.50 0.04 9.19
C LEU A 132 -0.44 1.15 8.70
N GLY A 133 -1.41 1.54 9.52
CA GLY A 133 -2.29 2.66 9.19
C GLY A 133 -1.49 3.91 8.84
N LEU A 134 -2.14 4.95 8.32
CA LEU A 134 -1.49 6.16 7.80
C LEU A 134 -0.44 6.79 8.74
N TYR A 135 -0.58 6.55 10.05
CA TYR A 135 0.32 7.03 11.11
C TYR A 135 0.93 5.91 11.97
N GLY A 136 0.78 4.64 11.58
CA GLY A 136 1.10 3.47 12.42
C GLY A 136 2.58 3.37 12.84
N SER A 137 3.49 4.00 12.10
CA SER A 137 4.93 4.03 12.40
C SER A 137 5.40 5.34 13.07
N ARG A 138 4.52 6.32 13.31
CA ARG A 138 4.92 7.64 13.80
C ARG A 138 4.71 7.77 15.31
N LYS A 139 5.80 8.07 16.04
CA LYS A 139 5.77 8.35 17.49
C LYS A 139 4.95 9.59 17.86
N ARG A 140 4.85 10.57 16.96
CA ARG A 140 4.04 11.79 17.13
C ARG A 140 3.22 12.04 15.86
N MET A 141 1.90 12.02 15.99
CA MET A 141 0.98 12.03 14.85
C MET A 141 1.02 13.37 14.08
N PHE A 142 1.10 14.47 14.82
CA PHE A 142 1.12 15.81 14.25
C PHE A 142 2.23 16.68 14.86
N LYS A 143 2.83 17.52 14.02
CA LYS A 143 3.85 18.48 14.45
C LYS A 143 3.25 19.55 15.38
N GLY A 144 1.95 19.82 15.30
CA GLY A 144 1.29 20.96 15.93
C GLY A 144 1.61 22.27 15.21
N HIS A 145 0.78 23.29 15.39
CA HIS A 145 1.03 24.61 14.81
C HIS A 145 2.26 25.28 15.43
N LYS A 146 2.89 26.23 14.73
CA LYS A 146 4.09 26.93 15.23
C LYS A 146 3.85 27.53 16.63
N HIS A 147 2.70 28.16 16.82
CA HIS A 147 2.32 28.79 18.07
C HIS A 147 2.13 27.78 19.23
N GLU A 148 1.61 26.58 18.98
CA GLU A 148 1.49 25.52 19.99
C GLU A 148 2.87 25.04 20.44
N ARG A 149 3.80 24.85 19.47
CA ARG A 149 5.17 24.42 19.75
C ARG A 149 5.95 25.45 20.57
N GLU A 150 5.77 26.73 20.26
CA GLU A 150 6.48 27.84 20.90
C GLU A 150 5.78 28.35 22.17
N LYS A 151 4.64 27.78 22.56
CA LYS A 151 3.85 28.25 23.70
C LYS A 151 4.66 28.25 24.99
N ALA A 152 5.44 27.19 25.25
CA ALA A 152 6.27 27.09 26.45
C ALA A 152 7.35 28.18 26.51
N SER A 153 8.07 28.39 25.39
CA SER A 153 9.08 29.45 25.28
C SER A 153 8.47 30.85 25.48
N ARG A 154 7.32 31.13 24.86
CA ARG A 154 6.62 32.42 25.01
C ARG A 154 6.10 32.67 26.44
N VAL A 155 5.71 31.62 27.15
CA VAL A 155 5.33 31.72 28.57
C VAL A 155 6.56 32.02 29.42
N GLN A 156 7.70 31.37 29.16
CA GLN A 156 8.94 31.62 29.88
C GLN A 156 9.43 33.06 29.66
N GLU A 157 9.50 33.51 28.41
CA GLU A 157 9.91 34.87 28.08
C GLU A 157 9.03 35.93 28.76
N ARG A 158 7.72 35.66 28.89
CA ARG A 158 6.81 36.55 29.61
C ARG A 158 7.13 36.61 31.10
N LYS A 159 7.45 35.47 31.73
CA LYS A 159 7.85 35.43 33.14
C LYS A 159 9.15 36.18 33.37
N ASP A 160 10.16 35.92 32.54
CA ASP A 160 11.48 36.57 32.66
C ASP A 160 11.36 38.10 32.52
N ARG A 161 10.49 38.57 31.61
CA ARG A 161 10.19 40.01 31.46
C ARG A 161 9.52 40.60 32.69
N LEU A 162 8.58 39.89 33.31
CA LEU A 162 7.89 40.38 34.51
C LEU A 162 8.84 40.43 35.71
N GLU A 163 9.69 39.42 35.87
CA GLU A 163 10.69 39.37 36.95
C GLU A 163 11.70 40.53 36.86
N GLY A 164 12.15 40.86 35.65
CA GLY A 164 13.03 42.02 35.43
C GLY A 164 12.33 43.38 35.37
N MET A 165 11.03 43.46 35.65
CA MET A 165 10.25 44.70 35.43
C MET A 165 10.59 45.78 36.45
N GLU A 166 10.67 45.42 37.73
CA GLU A 166 10.94 46.37 38.83
C GLU A 166 12.31 47.05 38.67
N LYS A 167 13.36 46.27 38.40
CA LYS A 167 14.71 46.78 38.14
C LYS A 167 14.74 47.77 36.95
N ARG A 168 13.99 47.48 35.88
CA ARG A 168 13.89 48.38 34.72
C ARG A 168 13.17 49.68 35.06
N ILE A 169 12.12 49.61 35.90
CA ILE A 169 11.42 50.80 36.40
C ILE A 169 12.35 51.67 37.24
N GLU A 170 13.13 51.08 38.14
CA GLU A 170 14.09 51.81 38.98
C GLU A 170 15.19 52.48 38.16
N MET A 171 15.81 51.76 37.22
CA MET A 171 16.82 52.34 36.33
C MET A 171 16.23 53.48 35.49
N TRP A 172 15.01 53.33 34.99
CA TRP A 172 14.32 54.39 34.25
C TRP A 172 14.02 55.62 35.11
N LYS A 173 13.59 55.43 36.37
CA LYS A 173 13.39 56.55 37.32
C LYS A 173 14.71 57.28 37.60
N LYS A 174 15.78 56.55 37.91
CA LYS A 174 17.11 57.12 38.18
C LYS A 174 17.65 57.93 37.00
N THR A 175 17.62 57.36 35.79
CA THR A 175 18.05 58.06 34.57
C THR A 175 17.23 59.32 34.30
N LYS A 176 15.91 59.32 34.56
CA LYS A 176 15.08 60.52 34.46
C LYS A 176 15.43 61.58 35.51
N GLU A 177 15.69 61.18 36.74
CA GLU A 177 16.13 62.10 37.81
C GLU A 177 17.49 62.74 37.51
N GLU A 178 18.45 61.94 37.04
CA GLU A 178 19.77 62.43 36.62
C GLU A 178 19.68 63.42 35.45
N ALA A 179 18.86 63.11 34.44
CA ALA A 179 18.59 64.03 33.34
C ALA A 179 17.99 65.35 33.85
N LYS A 180 17.05 65.29 34.81
CA LYS A 180 16.46 66.48 35.43
C LYS A 180 17.50 67.28 36.23
N LYS A 181 18.43 66.62 36.93
CA LYS A 181 19.52 67.29 37.66
C LYS A 181 20.48 68.00 36.72
N LYS A 182 20.87 67.37 35.59
CA LYS A 182 21.74 67.99 34.56
C LYS A 182 21.11 69.21 33.90
N LEU A 183 19.78 69.23 33.77
CA LEU A 183 19.03 70.35 33.21
C LEU A 183 18.83 71.52 34.18
N LYS A 184 19.18 71.39 35.47
CA LYS A 184 19.14 72.51 36.40
C LYS A 184 20.41 73.36 36.18
N PRO A 185 20.30 74.60 35.67
CA PRO A 185 21.48 75.46 35.56
C PRO A 185 22.00 75.76 36.96
N SER A 186 23.27 75.45 37.24
CA SER A 186 23.93 75.97 38.44
C SER A 186 24.25 77.43 38.17
N LEU A 187 23.47 78.35 38.75
CA LEU A 187 23.93 79.73 38.84
C LEU A 187 25.12 79.78 39.80
N PRO A 188 26.31 80.22 39.35
CA PRO A 188 27.35 80.63 40.26
C PRO A 188 26.96 82.00 40.80
N PHE A 189 26.64 82.07 42.09
CA PHE A 189 26.59 83.33 42.82
C PHE A 189 27.92 83.48 43.56
#